data_AF-A0A2E3HX51-F1
#
_entry.id   AF-A0A2E3HX51-F1
#
_cell.length_a   1.000
_cell.length_b   1.000
_cell.length_c   1.000
_cell.angle_alpha   90.00
_cell.angle_beta   90.00
_cell.angle_gamma   90.00
#
_symmetry.space_group_name_H-M   'P 1'
#
loop_
_entity.id
_entity.type
_entity.pdbx_description
1 polymer ?
#
loop_
_entity_poly.entity_id
_entity_poly.type
_entity_poly.pdbx_seq_one_letter_code
_entity_poly.pdbx_strand_id
1 'polypeptide(L)'
;MNSTQRYLFDLNGYLHLKNVLSSKELEETQNAVERCIQIPRDQLPHGWNFSFDKSLEALTMHPVTWPIIKELSDNKPRLNRGSLTIDTHTKGSMTHLHCAREGQGWQTRRYEVRNSRIFCNDIVAFFYFTDVHPGDGGLVVVPGSH
;
A
#
# COMPACT_ATOMS: atom_id res chain seq x y z
N MET A 1 6.65 1.52 15.00
CA MET A 1 7.95 1.35 14.33
C MET A 1 9.04 1.15 15.37
N ASN A 2 10.06 0.34 15.06
CA ASN A 2 11.32 0.35 15.81
C ASN A 2 12.26 1.46 15.29
N SER A 3 13.41 1.66 15.93
CA SER A 3 14.38 2.71 15.56
C SER A 3 14.89 2.55 14.12
N THR A 4 15.22 1.33 13.71
CA THR A 4 15.69 1.02 12.35
C THR A 4 14.63 1.33 11.30
N GLN A 5 13.37 0.97 11.55
CA GLN A 5 12.25 1.30 10.65
C GLN A 5 12.05 2.81 10.55
N ARG A 6 12.11 3.55 11.67
CA ARG A 6 12.04 5.02 11.62
C ARG A 6 13.16 5.62 10.77
N TYR A 7 14.39 5.17 10.98
CA TYR A 7 15.54 5.63 10.21
C TYR A 7 15.42 5.32 8.72
N LEU A 8 15.03 4.09 8.36
CA LEU A 8 14.87 3.69 6.96
C LEU A 8 13.70 4.39 6.28
N PHE A 9 12.61 4.64 6.99
CA PHE A 9 11.48 5.41 6.44
C PHE A 9 11.87 6.87 6.22
N ASP A 10 12.57 7.49 7.16
CA ASP A 10 13.09 8.87 7.02
C ASP A 10 14.07 9.00 5.85
N LEU A 11 14.98 8.03 5.67
CA LEU A 11 15.95 8.05 4.59
C LEU A 11 15.31 7.79 3.22
N ASN A 12 14.42 6.79 3.13
CA ASN A 12 13.96 6.27 1.85
C ASN A 12 12.58 6.78 1.43
N GLY A 13 11.74 7.23 2.37
CA GLY A 13 10.33 7.52 2.14
C GLY A 13 9.42 6.28 2.08
N TYR A 14 9.96 5.08 2.30
CA TYR A 14 9.18 3.83 2.31
C TYR A 14 9.80 2.78 3.23
N LEU A 15 9.01 1.76 3.57
CA LEU A 15 9.44 0.54 4.25
C LEU A 15 9.09 -0.69 3.42
N HIS A 16 10.07 -1.57 3.20
CA HIS A 16 9.82 -2.91 2.69
C HIS A 16 9.72 -3.89 3.86
N LEU A 17 8.50 -4.30 4.18
CA LEU A 17 8.21 -5.25 5.24
C LEU A 17 8.05 -6.64 4.63
N LYS A 18 8.87 -7.60 5.07
CA LYS A 18 8.81 -8.99 4.63
C LYS A 18 7.93 -9.80 5.57
N ASN A 19 7.28 -10.85 5.05
CA ASN A 19 6.49 -11.80 5.82
C ASN A 19 5.40 -11.13 6.67
N VAL A 20 4.73 -10.12 6.11
CA VAL A 20 3.64 -9.41 6.79
C VAL A 20 2.44 -10.33 6.96
N LEU A 21 2.05 -11.05 5.90
CA LEU A 21 0.94 -12.00 5.92
C LEU A 21 1.44 -13.37 6.35
N SER A 22 0.73 -14.02 7.25
CA SER A 22 0.89 -15.46 7.52
C SER A 22 0.47 -16.29 6.31
N SER A 23 0.91 -17.55 6.25
CA SER A 23 0.53 -18.47 5.16
C SER A 23 -0.99 -18.60 5.00
N LYS A 24 -1.73 -18.58 6.12
CA LYS A 24 -3.19 -18.64 6.12
C LYS A 24 -3.82 -17.35 5.59
N GLU A 25 -3.37 -16.19 6.06
CA GLU A 25 -3.88 -14.90 5.56
C GLU A 25 -3.59 -14.73 4.07
N LEU A 26 -2.41 -15.17 3.62
CA LEU A 26 -2.04 -15.16 2.21
C LEU A 26 -2.97 -16.08 1.39
N GLU A 27 -3.21 -17.31 1.82
CA GLU A 27 -4.13 -18.24 1.13
C GLU A 27 -5.56 -17.70 1.06
N GLU A 28 -6.09 -17.17 2.17
CA GLU A 28 -7.45 -16.61 2.22
C GLU A 28 -7.60 -15.41 1.28
N THR A 29 -6.62 -14.49 1.30
CA THR A 29 -6.61 -13.31 0.42
C THR A 29 -6.42 -13.68 -1.05
N GLN A 30 -5.56 -14.66 -1.37
CA GLN A 30 -5.40 -15.18 -2.73
C GLN A 30 -6.70 -15.80 -3.25
N ASN A 31 -7.37 -16.63 -2.45
CA ASN A 31 -8.66 -17.22 -2.81
C ASN A 31 -9.73 -16.15 -3.05
N ALA A 32 -9.74 -15.08 -2.25
CA ALA A 32 -10.63 -13.94 -2.43
C ALA A 32 -10.34 -13.15 -3.71
N VAL A 33 -9.05 -12.91 -4.00
CA VAL A 33 -8.62 -12.28 -5.26
C VAL A 33 -9.06 -13.12 -6.44
N GLU A 34 -8.82 -14.44 -6.44
CA GLU A 34 -9.20 -15.32 -7.55
C GLU A 34 -10.72 -15.26 -7.82
N ARG A 35 -11.57 -15.28 -6.77
CA ARG A 35 -13.02 -15.08 -6.96
C ARG A 35 -13.37 -13.70 -7.50
N CYS A 36 -12.69 -12.65 -7.04
CA CYS A 36 -12.97 -11.26 -7.42
C CYS A 36 -12.73 -11.04 -8.92
N ILE A 37 -11.65 -11.60 -9.45
CA ILE A 37 -11.18 -11.33 -10.81
C ILE A 37 -11.99 -12.05 -11.89
N GLN A 38 -12.70 -13.12 -11.52
CA GLN A 38 -13.64 -13.80 -12.40
C GLN A 38 -14.94 -12.99 -12.62
N ILE A 39 -15.19 -11.98 -11.78
CA ILE A 39 -16.36 -11.11 -11.90
C ILE A 39 -15.98 -9.86 -12.71
N PRO A 40 -16.69 -9.55 -13.80
CA PRO A 40 -16.50 -8.32 -14.56
C PRO A 40 -16.62 -7.07 -13.66
N ARG A 41 -15.74 -6.09 -13.87
CA ARG A 41 -15.63 -4.91 -13.00
C ARG A 41 -16.91 -4.08 -12.91
N ASP A 42 -17.69 -4.04 -13.99
CA ASP A 42 -18.97 -3.36 -14.11
C ASP A 42 -20.11 -4.04 -13.32
N GLN A 43 -19.94 -5.31 -12.96
CA GLN A 43 -20.87 -6.05 -12.11
C GLN A 43 -20.59 -5.89 -10.61
N LEU A 44 -19.49 -5.20 -10.25
CA LEU A 44 -19.13 -4.92 -8.87
C LEU A 44 -19.38 -3.44 -8.54
N PRO A 45 -20.10 -3.11 -7.44
CA PRO A 45 -20.43 -1.72 -7.08
C PRO A 45 -19.24 -0.77 -7.01
N HIS A 46 -18.04 -1.30 -6.71
CA HIS A 46 -16.81 -0.53 -6.53
C HIS A 46 -15.65 -1.10 -7.36
N GLY A 47 -15.95 -1.87 -8.42
CA GLY A 47 -14.94 -2.62 -9.16
C GLY A 47 -14.20 -3.62 -8.29
N TRP A 48 -13.01 -4.04 -8.72
CA TRP A 48 -12.12 -4.86 -7.92
C TRP A 48 -11.49 -4.04 -6.80
N ASN A 49 -11.84 -4.38 -5.56
CA ASN A 49 -11.40 -3.61 -4.39
C ASN A 49 -11.27 -4.50 -3.14
N PHE A 50 -10.54 -4.02 -2.14
CA PHE A 50 -10.33 -4.70 -0.86
C PHE A 50 -11.64 -4.98 -0.10
N SER A 51 -12.70 -4.22 -0.38
CA SER A 51 -14.01 -4.41 0.25
C SER A 51 -14.78 -5.62 -0.30
N PHE A 52 -14.25 -6.32 -1.30
CA PHE A 52 -14.89 -7.48 -1.91
C PHE A 52 -15.03 -8.66 -0.92
N ASP A 53 -14.04 -8.85 -0.06
CA ASP A 53 -13.97 -9.99 0.86
C ASP A 53 -13.41 -9.57 2.22
N LYS A 54 -13.85 -10.22 3.29
CA LYS A 54 -13.41 -9.89 4.66
C LYS A 54 -11.92 -10.13 4.89
N SER A 55 -11.32 -11.10 4.20
CA SER A 55 -9.87 -11.32 4.24
C SER A 55 -9.09 -10.11 3.70
N LEU A 56 -9.58 -9.50 2.61
CA LEU A 56 -8.97 -8.31 2.00
C LEU A 56 -9.28 -7.04 2.82
N GLU A 57 -10.50 -6.91 3.35
CA GLU A 57 -10.91 -5.79 4.20
C GLU A 57 -10.06 -5.70 5.47
N ALA A 58 -9.73 -6.84 6.07
CA ALA A 58 -8.90 -6.92 7.27
C ALA A 58 -7.50 -6.29 7.07
N LEU A 59 -6.98 -6.26 5.84
CA LEU A 59 -5.66 -5.69 5.54
C LEU A 59 -5.56 -4.18 5.81
N THR A 60 -6.70 -3.47 5.75
CA THR A 60 -6.77 -2.02 6.05
C THR A 60 -6.36 -1.69 7.48
N MET A 61 -6.41 -2.67 8.37
CA MET A 61 -6.13 -2.56 9.81
C MET A 61 -5.14 -3.64 10.27
N HIS A 62 -4.33 -4.19 9.36
CA HIS A 62 -3.48 -5.34 9.63
C HIS A 62 -2.54 -5.09 10.82
N PRO A 63 -2.39 -6.03 11.78
CA PRO A 63 -1.67 -5.79 13.04
C PRO A 63 -0.20 -5.40 12.88
N VAL A 64 0.44 -5.76 11.77
CA VAL A 64 1.84 -5.37 11.47
C VAL A 64 1.94 -3.93 10.95
N THR A 65 1.04 -3.50 10.06
CA THR A 65 1.11 -2.18 9.42
C THR A 65 0.37 -1.12 10.25
N TRP A 66 -0.67 -1.50 10.98
CA TRP A 66 -1.51 -0.57 11.73
C TRP A 66 -0.77 0.25 12.79
N PRO A 67 0.15 -0.31 13.60
CA PRO A 67 0.95 0.49 14.52
C PRO A 67 1.86 1.50 13.80
N ILE A 68 2.37 1.18 12.61
CA ILE A 68 3.20 2.07 11.78
C ILE A 68 2.35 3.23 11.27
N ILE A 69 1.18 2.92 10.70
CA ILE A 69 0.23 3.91 10.20
C ILE A 69 -0.20 4.87 11.33
N LYS A 70 -0.56 4.34 12.51
CA LYS A 70 -0.92 5.17 13.67
C LYS A 70 0.23 6.05 14.14
N GLU A 71 1.46 5.54 14.14
CA GLU A 71 2.61 6.34 14.53
C GLU A 71 2.83 7.53 13.59
N LEU A 72 2.82 7.29 12.28
CA LEU A 72 3.04 8.29 11.24
C LEU A 72 1.91 9.33 11.15
N SER A 73 0.68 8.95 11.50
CA SER A 73 -0.53 9.79 11.41
C SER A 73 -0.94 10.43 12.74
N ASP A 74 -0.06 10.45 13.75
CA ASP A 74 -0.37 10.96 15.10
C ASP A 74 -1.64 10.33 15.71
N ASN A 75 -1.78 9.02 15.54
CA ASN A 75 -2.90 8.20 16.00
C ASN A 75 -4.28 8.66 15.45
N LYS A 76 -4.29 9.36 14.31
CA LYS A 76 -5.51 9.84 13.62
C LYS A 76 -5.60 9.32 12.18
N PRO A 77 -5.45 8.01 11.94
CA PRO A 77 -5.54 7.49 10.59
C PRO A 77 -6.98 7.55 10.06
N ARG A 78 -7.12 7.77 8.75
CA ARG A 78 -8.36 7.62 8.00
C ARG A 78 -8.08 6.85 6.73
N LEU A 79 -8.85 5.80 6.48
CA LEU A 79 -8.84 5.13 5.19
C LEU A 79 -9.42 6.07 4.13
N ASN A 80 -8.62 6.43 3.13
CA ASN A 80 -9.04 7.32 2.06
C ASN A 80 -9.57 6.53 0.87
N ARG A 81 -8.75 5.61 0.34
CA ARG A 81 -9.05 4.76 -0.83
C ARG A 81 -8.24 3.47 -0.75
N GLY A 82 -8.65 2.49 -1.54
CA GLY A 82 -7.87 1.31 -1.87
C GLY A 82 -8.31 0.76 -3.21
N SER A 83 -7.45 -0.04 -3.82
CA SER A 83 -7.69 -0.70 -5.10
C SER A 83 -7.05 -2.08 -5.09
N LEU A 84 -7.60 -2.99 -5.89
CA LEU A 84 -6.96 -4.25 -6.22
C LEU A 84 -6.41 -4.15 -7.65
N THR A 85 -5.09 -4.32 -7.79
CA THR A 85 -4.40 -4.25 -9.09
C THR A 85 -3.83 -5.61 -9.43
N ILE A 86 -3.97 -5.98 -10.70
CA ILE A 86 -3.41 -7.21 -11.27
C ILE A 86 -2.57 -6.78 -12.45
N ASP A 87 -1.29 -7.11 -12.38
CA ASP A 87 -0.36 -6.94 -13.47
C ASP A 87 0.04 -8.30 -14.01
N THR A 88 0.04 -8.38 -15.33
CA THR A 88 0.38 -9.56 -16.09
C THR A 88 1.42 -9.15 -17.11
N HIS A 89 2.28 -10.07 -17.55
CA HIS A 89 3.29 -9.82 -18.58
C HIS A 89 2.73 -9.25 -19.90
N THR A 90 1.42 -9.38 -20.14
CA THR A 90 0.72 -8.82 -21.29
C THR A 90 0.43 -7.32 -21.18
N LYS A 91 0.48 -6.75 -19.97
CA LYS A 91 0.40 -5.30 -19.76
C LYS A 91 1.78 -4.68 -19.95
N GLY A 92 2.02 -4.10 -21.12
CA GLY A 92 3.26 -3.38 -21.44
C GLY A 92 3.29 -1.91 -21.02
N SER A 93 2.30 -1.42 -20.26
CA SER A 93 2.21 0.00 -19.88
C SER A 93 2.70 0.23 -18.45
N MET A 94 3.69 1.10 -18.29
CA MET A 94 4.13 1.57 -16.98
C MET A 94 3.39 2.85 -16.62
N THR A 95 2.90 2.95 -15.38
CA THR A 95 2.44 4.26 -14.86
C THR A 95 3.64 5.20 -14.77
N HIS A 96 3.52 6.40 -15.33
CA HIS A 96 4.58 7.41 -15.20
C HIS A 96 4.90 7.67 -13.72
N LEU A 97 6.18 7.91 -13.43
CA LEU A 97 6.59 8.37 -12.12
C LEU A 97 5.81 9.64 -11.78
N HIS A 98 5.19 9.66 -10.62
CA HIS A 98 4.40 10.78 -10.13
C HIS A 98 4.56 10.89 -8.62
N CYS A 99 4.42 12.11 -8.12
CA CYS A 99 4.13 12.33 -6.72
C CYS A 99 2.75 12.93 -6.61
N ALA A 100 1.93 12.43 -5.69
CA ALA A 100 0.57 12.93 -5.54
C ALA A 100 0.51 14.43 -5.13
N ARG A 101 1.66 15.02 -4.76
CA ARG A 101 1.85 16.46 -4.53
C ARG A 101 1.85 17.29 -5.84
N GLU A 102 2.27 16.71 -6.96
CA GLU A 102 2.37 17.39 -8.26
C GLU A 102 0.99 17.74 -8.83
N GLY A 103 -0.01 16.87 -8.64
CA GLY A 103 -1.37 17.09 -9.14
C GLY A 103 -2.34 17.75 -8.15
N GLN A 104 -2.00 17.78 -6.86
CA GLN A 104 -2.93 18.21 -5.79
C GLN A 104 -2.41 19.43 -5.01
N GLY A 105 -1.19 19.88 -5.28
CA GLY A 105 -0.56 21.03 -4.66
C GLY A 105 0.25 20.69 -3.41
N TRP A 106 1.28 21.51 -3.17
CA TRP A 106 2.28 21.40 -2.10
C TRP A 106 1.69 21.34 -0.68
N GLN A 107 0.50 21.88 -0.49
CA GLN A 107 -0.19 21.94 0.79
C GLN A 107 -0.80 20.60 1.23
N THR A 108 -1.06 19.68 0.31
CA THR A 108 -1.95 18.52 0.55
C THR A 108 -1.25 17.31 1.15
N ARG A 109 -0.01 17.03 0.71
CA ARG A 109 0.76 15.85 1.12
C ARG A 109 2.08 16.29 1.69
N ARG A 110 2.30 15.92 2.95
CA ARG A 110 3.40 16.43 3.77
C ARG A 110 4.08 15.29 4.49
N TYR A 111 5.39 15.38 4.45
CA TYR A 111 6.31 14.71 5.34
C TYR A 111 7.00 15.79 6.17
N GLU A 112 7.01 15.63 7.49
CA GLU A 112 7.69 16.55 8.38
C GLU A 112 8.25 15.80 9.60
N VAL A 113 9.42 16.22 10.07
CA VAL A 113 9.98 15.74 11.33
C VAL A 113 9.92 16.86 12.36
N ARG A 114 9.24 16.62 13.49
CA ARG A 114 9.25 17.52 14.66
C ARG A 114 9.47 16.74 15.93
N ASN A 115 10.36 17.23 16.80
CA ASN A 115 10.66 16.61 18.09
C ASN A 115 10.96 15.10 17.96
N SER A 116 11.79 14.74 16.98
CA SER A 116 12.16 13.35 16.65
C SER A 116 10.99 12.43 16.29
N ARG A 117 9.83 12.99 15.91
CA ARG A 117 8.67 12.25 15.40
C ARG A 117 8.43 12.61 13.94
N ILE A 118 8.14 11.59 13.15
CA ILE A 118 7.76 11.72 11.74
C ILE A 118 6.24 11.93 11.67
N PHE A 119 5.82 12.91 10.88
CA PHE A 119 4.43 13.19 10.56
C PHE A 119 4.23 13.05 9.06
N CYS A 120 3.37 12.10 8.68
CA CYS A 120 3.01 11.84 7.30
C CYS A 120 1.48 11.75 7.18
N ASN A 121 0.89 12.57 6.31
CA ASN A 121 -0.56 12.69 6.21
C ASN A 121 -1.19 11.91 5.04
N ASP A 122 -0.38 11.26 4.20
CA ASP A 122 -0.85 10.34 3.16
C ASP A 122 0.10 9.14 3.07
N ILE A 123 -0.41 7.95 3.34
CA ILE A 123 0.38 6.72 3.48
C ILE A 123 -0.28 5.65 2.63
N VAL A 124 0.51 4.96 1.80
CA VAL A 124 0.04 3.84 0.98
C VAL A 124 0.70 2.56 1.46
N ALA A 125 -0.10 1.53 1.75
CA ALA A 125 0.37 0.20 2.06
C ALA A 125 0.10 -0.73 0.86
N PHE A 126 1.16 -1.24 0.24
CA PHE A 126 1.07 -2.21 -0.85
C PHE A 126 1.25 -3.62 -0.28
N PHE A 127 0.22 -4.45 -0.43
CA PHE A 127 0.29 -5.87 -0.11
C PHE A 127 0.46 -6.66 -1.42
N TYR A 128 1.47 -7.51 -1.46
CA TYR A 128 1.66 -8.46 -2.55
C TYR A 128 1.04 -9.80 -2.18
N PHE A 129 0.21 -10.32 -3.09
CA PHE A 129 -0.44 -11.63 -2.95
C PHE A 129 0.27 -12.72 -3.75
N THR A 130 1.27 -12.36 -4.54
CA THR A 130 2.13 -13.27 -5.31
C THR A 130 3.56 -12.78 -5.19
N ASP A 131 4.51 -13.66 -5.48
CA ASP A 131 5.89 -13.25 -5.69
C ASP A 131 5.98 -12.29 -6.89
N VAL A 132 6.93 -11.36 -6.82
CA VAL A 132 7.24 -10.41 -7.89
C VAL A 132 8.67 -10.65 -8.33
N HIS A 133 8.84 -11.21 -9.52
CA HIS A 133 10.14 -11.52 -10.11
C HIS A 133 10.57 -10.44 -11.11
N PRO A 134 11.86 -10.41 -11.48
CA PRO A 134 12.34 -9.51 -12.54
C PRO A 134 11.55 -9.72 -13.84
N GLY A 135 10.90 -8.66 -14.33
CA GLY A 135 10.09 -8.70 -15.55
C GLY A 135 8.57 -8.77 -15.31
N ASP A 136 8.11 -9.08 -14.10
CA ASP A 136 6.67 -9.15 -13.77
C ASP A 136 6.02 -7.76 -13.64
N GLY A 137 6.85 -6.70 -13.60
CA GLY A 137 6.42 -5.35 -13.28
C GLY A 137 6.50 -5.06 -11.78
N GLY A 138 5.53 -4.31 -11.26
CA GLY A 138 5.42 -3.99 -9.83
C GLY A 138 5.68 -2.52 -9.50
N LEU A 139 5.86 -2.25 -8.20
CA LEU A 139 6.03 -0.90 -7.67
C LEU A 139 7.49 -0.45 -7.86
N VAL A 140 7.67 0.67 -8.54
CA VAL A 140 8.96 1.36 -8.64
C VAL A 140 8.90 2.62 -7.79
N VAL A 141 9.89 2.80 -6.91
CA VAL A 141 10.03 3.98 -6.04
C VAL A 141 11.41 4.60 -6.21
N VAL A 142 11.49 5.93 -6.05
CA VAL A 142 12.74 6.67 -5.99
C VAL A 142 13.05 6.94 -4.51
N PRO A 143 14.07 6.29 -3.90
CA PRO A 143 14.37 6.49 -2.49
C PRO A 143 14.69 7.97 -2.19
N GLY A 144 14.10 8.50 -1.13
CA GLY A 144 14.34 9.87 -0.65
C GLY A 144 13.55 10.96 -1.38
N SER A 145 12.62 10.60 -2.28
CA SER A 145 11.85 11.57 -3.08
C SER A 145 10.54 12.06 -2.45
N HIS A 146 10.28 11.75 -1.18
CA HIS A 146 8.98 11.95 -0.51
C HIS A 146 8.65 13.43 -0.21
#